data_AF-A0A367GNV1-F1
#
_entry.id   AF-A0A367GNV1-F1
#
_cell.length_a   1.000
_cell.length_b   1.000
_cell.length_c   1.000
_cell.angle_alpha   90.00
_cell.angle_beta   90.00
_cell.angle_gamma   90.00
#
_symmetry.space_group_name_H-M   'P 1'
#
loop_
_entity.id
_entity.type
_entity.pdbx_description
1 polymer ?
#
loop_
_entity_poly.entity_id
_entity_poly.type
_entity_poly.pdbx_seq_one_letter_code
_entity_poly.pdbx_strand_id
1 'polypeptide(L)'
;MKKVFHAANKRGHNDLGWLKANFSFSFGSYYDPDKVHFGALRVLNDDIIGKGMGFGMHPHDNMEIVTIVLNGALKHKDSMGNDGIIQKGEVQVMSSGRGIMHSEFNPLHDVDTSSLQIWVFPNEKDVTPRYDQQSFTDVQKLNELTTIISPDKNGHALWINQDATFSIGEFDAGQKFQYLINTPGNGVYIFLLEGSVIIDGATLNKRDALGVYDTSSVTIETTAQSHVLIIEVPM
;
A
#
# COMPACT_ATOMS: atom_id res chain seq x y z
N MET A 1 -5.05 -1.25 23.41
CA MET A 1 -5.22 -0.67 22.06
C MET A 1 -4.68 0.75 22.07
N LYS A 2 -3.57 0.96 21.35
CA LYS A 2 -3.00 2.29 21.08
C LYS A 2 -3.37 2.69 19.65
N LYS A 3 -3.44 4.01 19.39
CA LYS A 3 -3.89 4.58 18.13
C LYS A 3 -2.99 5.73 17.68
N VAL A 4 -2.76 5.83 16.37
CA VAL A 4 -2.09 6.97 15.72
C VAL A 4 -2.92 7.36 14.50
N PHE A 5 -3.43 8.59 14.48
CA PHE A 5 -4.27 9.10 13.40
C PHE A 5 -3.47 9.98 12.45
N HIS A 6 -3.53 9.70 11.16
CA HIS A 6 -2.89 10.49 10.11
C HIS A 6 -3.95 11.05 9.16
N ALA A 7 -4.26 12.33 9.32
CA ALA A 7 -5.20 13.03 8.44
C ALA A 7 -4.61 13.23 7.04
N ALA A 8 -5.44 13.10 6.00
CA ALA A 8 -5.07 13.27 4.60
C ALA A 8 -4.37 14.60 4.33
N ASN A 9 -4.86 15.68 4.95
CA ASN A 9 -4.35 17.05 4.80
C ASN A 9 -3.08 17.35 5.64
N LYS A 10 -2.57 16.37 6.38
CA LYS A 10 -1.32 16.44 7.16
C LYS A 10 -0.21 15.55 6.59
N ARG A 11 -0.44 14.95 5.42
CA ARG A 11 0.56 14.21 4.66
C ARG A 11 1.58 15.18 4.07
N GLY A 12 2.81 14.69 3.86
CA GLY A 12 3.78 15.38 3.02
C GLY A 12 3.24 15.50 1.60
N HIS A 13 3.63 16.54 0.89
CA HIS A 13 3.15 16.79 -0.46
C HIS A 13 4.29 17.26 -1.36
N ASN A 14 4.35 16.75 -2.58
CA ASN A 14 5.24 17.19 -3.63
C ASN A 14 4.51 17.24 -4.97
N ASP A 15 4.64 18.35 -5.70
CA ASP A 15 4.10 18.54 -7.05
C ASP A 15 5.23 18.97 -7.99
N LEU A 16 5.61 18.08 -8.90
CA LEU A 16 6.63 18.28 -9.93
C LEU A 16 6.00 18.54 -11.30
N GLY A 17 4.71 18.89 -11.35
CA GLY A 17 3.91 19.00 -12.57
C GLY A 17 3.48 17.64 -13.11
N TRP A 18 4.43 16.77 -13.45
CA TRP A 18 4.16 15.41 -13.94
C TRP A 18 3.88 14.40 -12.83
N LEU A 19 4.31 14.69 -11.60
CA LEU A 19 4.09 13.85 -10.43
C LEU A 19 3.45 14.69 -9.33
N LYS A 20 2.31 14.23 -8.82
CA LYS A 20 1.72 14.73 -7.58
C LYS A 20 1.73 13.61 -6.58
N ALA A 21 2.57 13.73 -5.56
CA ALA A 21 2.79 12.70 -4.57
C ALA A 21 2.35 13.18 -3.19
N ASN A 22 1.62 12.33 -2.47
CA ASN A 22 1.29 12.55 -1.07
C ASN A 22 1.94 11.48 -0.20
N PHE A 23 2.74 11.89 0.78
CA PHE A 23 3.56 11.01 1.60
C PHE A 23 2.92 10.83 2.99
N SER A 24 2.55 9.61 3.34
CA SER A 24 2.06 9.32 4.71
C SER A 24 3.19 9.34 5.74
N PHE A 25 4.41 9.08 5.31
CA PHE A 25 5.62 9.05 6.12
C PHE A 25 6.73 9.92 5.50
N SER A 26 7.78 10.21 6.26
CA SER A 26 8.96 10.95 5.83
C SER A 26 9.60 10.33 4.59
N PHE A 27 9.65 11.06 3.49
CA PHE A 27 10.11 10.56 2.20
C PHE A 27 10.69 11.67 1.33
N GLY A 28 11.78 11.38 0.61
CA GLY A 28 12.47 12.37 -0.20
C GLY A 28 12.91 13.58 0.62
N SER A 29 12.50 14.79 0.21
CA SER A 29 12.76 16.04 0.92
C SER A 29 11.77 16.35 2.05
N TYR A 30 10.65 15.60 2.15
CA TYR A 30 9.68 15.76 3.23
C TYR A 30 10.13 14.97 4.47
N TYR A 31 10.23 15.67 5.60
CA TYR A 31 10.61 15.08 6.88
C TYR A 31 9.68 15.53 8.00
N ASP A 32 9.16 14.55 8.72
CA ASP A 32 8.37 14.69 9.94
C ASP A 32 8.87 13.61 10.92
N PRO A 33 9.56 13.98 12.03
CA PRO A 33 10.18 13.02 12.94
C PRO A 33 9.15 12.10 13.63
N ASP A 34 7.88 12.51 13.69
CA ASP A 34 6.81 11.70 14.28
C ASP A 34 6.19 10.73 13.26
N LYS A 35 6.53 10.86 11.97
CA LYS A 35 6.02 10.04 10.87
C LYS A 35 7.15 9.41 10.05
N VAL A 36 8.14 8.79 10.67
CA VAL A 36 9.22 8.13 9.90
C VAL A 36 8.77 6.80 9.31
N HIS A 37 8.00 6.02 10.07
CA HIS A 37 7.41 4.73 9.68
C HIS A 37 6.31 4.34 10.70
N PHE A 38 5.52 3.30 10.39
CA PHE A 38 4.63 2.64 11.34
C PHE A 38 5.02 1.16 11.43
N GLY A 39 5.66 0.74 12.54
CA GLY A 39 6.25 -0.59 12.60
C GLY A 39 7.20 -0.83 11.42
N ALA A 40 7.04 -1.95 10.70
CA ALA A 40 7.80 -2.25 9.48
C ALA A 40 7.33 -1.49 8.23
N LEU A 41 6.18 -0.80 8.24
CA LEU A 41 5.68 0.01 7.11
C LEU A 41 6.47 1.32 7.01
N ARG A 42 7.36 1.41 6.03
CA ARG A 42 8.29 2.53 5.86
C ARG A 42 7.76 3.63 4.93
N VAL A 43 7.08 3.26 3.85
CA VAL A 43 6.56 4.22 2.85
C VAL A 43 5.13 3.86 2.51
N LEU A 44 4.28 4.88 2.38
CA LEU A 44 2.97 4.79 1.77
C LEU A 44 2.70 6.09 1.03
N ASN A 45 3.06 6.09 -0.25
CA ASN A 45 2.88 7.23 -1.15
C ASN A 45 1.64 7.02 -2.00
N ASP A 46 0.88 8.10 -2.19
CA ASP A 46 -0.33 8.18 -2.99
C ASP A 46 -0.06 9.13 -4.15
N ASP A 47 0.27 8.53 -5.29
CA ASP A 47 0.89 9.21 -6.42
C ASP A 47 -0.12 9.36 -7.57
N ILE A 48 -0.05 10.50 -8.25
CA ILE A 48 -0.67 10.75 -9.55
C ILE A 48 0.45 11.05 -10.54
N ILE A 49 0.56 10.21 -11.56
CA ILE A 49 1.63 10.21 -12.57
C ILE A 49 1.03 10.62 -13.92
N GLY A 50 1.56 11.71 -14.46
CA GLY A 50 1.14 12.28 -15.72
C GLY A 50 1.35 11.34 -16.90
N LYS A 51 0.55 11.56 -17.93
CA LYS A 51 0.51 10.81 -19.21
C LYS A 51 1.91 10.63 -19.82
N GLY A 52 2.33 9.39 -20.07
CA GLY A 52 3.64 9.07 -20.64
C GLY A 52 4.84 9.38 -19.75
N MET A 53 4.62 9.86 -18.52
CA MET A 53 5.67 10.25 -17.58
C MET A 53 5.93 9.15 -16.56
N GLY A 54 7.03 9.25 -15.83
CA GLY A 54 7.41 8.22 -14.89
C GLY A 54 8.75 8.46 -14.22
N PHE A 55 9.11 7.50 -13.39
CA PHE A 55 10.38 7.39 -12.72
C PHE A 55 11.35 6.65 -13.63
N GLY A 56 12.45 7.32 -13.99
CA GLY A 56 13.57 6.70 -14.69
C GLY A 56 14.22 5.59 -13.86
N MET A 57 15.16 4.86 -14.47
CA MET A 57 15.86 3.75 -13.81
C MET A 57 16.57 4.23 -12.52
N HIS A 58 16.20 3.65 -11.37
CA HIS A 58 16.75 3.99 -10.06
C HIS A 58 16.92 2.74 -9.18
N PRO A 59 17.86 2.76 -8.22
CA PRO A 59 18.15 1.61 -7.37
C PRO A 59 17.23 1.52 -6.15
N HIS A 60 16.96 0.28 -5.71
CA HIS A 60 16.46 -0.06 -4.38
C HIS A 60 17.33 -1.16 -3.77
N ASP A 61 17.38 -1.18 -2.44
CA ASP A 61 18.15 -2.14 -1.66
C ASP A 61 17.39 -2.50 -0.39
N ASN A 62 17.33 -3.79 -0.05
CA ASN A 62 16.77 -4.30 1.20
C ASN A 62 15.38 -3.74 1.59
N MET A 63 14.46 -3.78 0.62
CA MET A 63 13.07 -3.31 0.73
C MET A 63 12.09 -4.23 -0.01
N GLU A 64 10.93 -4.50 0.60
CA GLU A 64 9.77 -5.10 -0.07
C GLU A 64 8.88 -3.96 -0.58
N ILE A 65 8.67 -3.89 -1.90
CA ILE A 65 7.95 -2.81 -2.57
C ILE A 65 6.67 -3.38 -3.17
N VAL A 66 5.53 -2.84 -2.76
CA VAL A 66 4.21 -3.22 -3.24
C VAL A 66 3.60 -2.03 -3.98
N THR A 67 3.18 -2.27 -5.21
CA THR A 67 2.52 -1.29 -6.07
C THR A 67 1.06 -1.69 -6.27
N ILE A 68 0.14 -0.77 -5.99
CA ILE A 68 -1.31 -0.94 -6.22
C ILE A 68 -1.80 0.17 -7.14
N VAL A 69 -2.28 -0.16 -8.33
CA VAL A 69 -2.84 0.82 -9.27
C VAL A 69 -4.31 1.05 -8.94
N LEU A 70 -4.67 2.30 -8.67
CA LEU A 70 -6.03 2.72 -8.33
C LEU A 70 -6.81 3.19 -9.57
N ASN A 71 -6.10 3.80 -10.53
CA ASN A 71 -6.63 4.22 -11.82
C ASN A 71 -5.52 4.23 -12.88
N GLY A 72 -5.85 3.90 -14.13
CA GLY A 72 -4.89 3.85 -15.23
C GLY A 72 -4.04 2.59 -15.22
N ALA A 73 -2.75 2.74 -15.54
CA ALA A 73 -1.79 1.64 -15.61
C ALA A 73 -0.37 2.14 -15.31
N LEU A 74 0.50 1.25 -14.83
CA LEU A 74 1.90 1.53 -14.59
C LEU A 74 2.76 0.46 -15.26
N LYS A 75 3.63 0.87 -16.18
CA LYS A 75 4.59 -0.03 -16.79
C LYS A 75 5.86 -0.08 -15.94
N HIS A 76 6.22 -1.28 -15.53
CA HIS A 76 7.43 -1.62 -14.80
C HIS A 76 8.49 -2.20 -15.73
N LYS A 77 9.76 -1.90 -15.43
CA LYS A 77 10.91 -2.59 -16.01
C LYS A 77 12.05 -2.62 -15.00
N ASP A 78 12.73 -3.76 -14.86
CA ASP A 78 13.85 -3.89 -13.93
C ASP A 78 15.13 -4.51 -14.53
N SER A 79 16.19 -4.54 -13.73
CA SER A 79 17.50 -5.08 -14.06
C SER A 79 17.57 -6.61 -14.10
N MET A 80 16.53 -7.32 -13.64
CA MET A 80 16.41 -8.78 -13.80
C MET A 80 15.82 -9.16 -15.16
N GLY A 81 15.32 -8.17 -15.91
CA GLY A 81 14.71 -8.35 -17.22
C GLY A 81 13.19 -8.47 -17.18
N ASN A 82 12.54 -8.26 -16.02
CA ASN A 82 11.08 -8.20 -15.97
C ASN A 82 10.61 -6.92 -16.66
N ASP A 83 9.53 -7.04 -17.42
CA ASP A 83 8.82 -5.95 -18.09
C ASP A 83 7.33 -6.29 -18.03
N GLY A 84 6.55 -5.46 -17.36
CA GLY A 84 5.15 -5.73 -17.08
C GLY A 84 4.33 -4.44 -17.04
N ILE A 85 3.03 -4.55 -17.28
CA ILE A 85 2.08 -3.45 -17.08
C ILE A 85 1.15 -3.86 -15.96
N ILE A 86 1.11 -3.05 -14.91
CA ILE A 86 0.25 -3.21 -13.74
C ILE A 86 -1.00 -2.37 -14.00
N GLN A 87 -2.16 -3.01 -14.00
CA GLN A 87 -3.45 -2.35 -14.24
C GLN A 87 -4.27 -2.25 -12.96
N LYS A 88 -5.35 -1.46 -13.00
CA LYS A 88 -6.32 -1.43 -11.90
C LYS A 88 -6.84 -2.85 -11.61
N GLY A 89 -6.84 -3.24 -10.34
CA GLY A 89 -7.22 -4.58 -9.88
C GLY A 89 -6.05 -5.55 -9.79
N GLU A 90 -4.88 -5.16 -10.29
CA GLU A 90 -3.63 -5.90 -10.12
C GLU A 90 -2.77 -5.30 -9.01
N VAL A 91 -1.98 -6.17 -8.39
CA VAL A 91 -0.97 -5.82 -7.41
C VAL A 91 0.35 -6.36 -7.91
N GLN A 92 1.41 -5.58 -7.72
CA GLN A 92 2.77 -6.01 -8.00
C GLN A 92 3.58 -5.98 -6.72
N VAL A 93 4.43 -6.98 -6.52
CA VAL A 93 5.39 -7.05 -5.43
C VAL A 93 6.81 -7.23 -5.98
N MET A 94 7.74 -6.49 -5.41
CA MET A 94 9.16 -6.59 -5.74
C MET A 94 9.97 -6.64 -4.45
N SER A 95 10.75 -7.71 -4.26
CA SER A 95 11.77 -7.76 -3.21
C SER A 95 13.07 -7.27 -3.81
N SER A 96 13.61 -6.16 -3.32
CA SER A 96 14.86 -5.60 -3.84
C SER A 96 16.10 -6.37 -3.39
N GLY A 97 16.04 -7.04 -2.23
CA GLY A 97 17.12 -7.93 -1.77
C GLY A 97 18.50 -7.26 -1.78
N ARG A 98 19.51 -7.94 -2.33
CA ARG A 98 20.88 -7.43 -2.53
C ARG A 98 21.03 -6.24 -3.48
N GLY A 99 19.92 -5.75 -4.04
CA GLY A 99 19.87 -4.62 -4.96
C GLY A 99 19.14 -4.94 -6.25
N ILE A 100 18.29 -4.01 -6.66
CA ILE A 100 17.60 -4.01 -7.95
C ILE A 100 17.56 -2.59 -8.51
N MET A 101 17.68 -2.44 -9.83
CA MET A 101 17.35 -1.18 -10.50
C MET A 101 16.04 -1.36 -11.23
N HIS A 102 15.14 -0.38 -11.12
CA HIS A 102 13.88 -0.41 -11.85
C HIS A 102 13.41 0.97 -12.30
N SER A 103 12.47 0.99 -13.24
CA SER A 103 11.79 2.18 -13.75
C SER A 103 10.31 1.91 -13.86
N GLU A 104 9.50 2.93 -13.57
CA GLU A 104 8.04 2.84 -13.59
C GLU A 104 7.47 4.05 -14.34
N PHE A 105 6.61 3.82 -15.33
CA PHE A 105 6.02 4.92 -16.09
C PHE A 105 4.55 4.68 -16.40
N ASN A 106 3.78 5.76 -16.48
CA ASN A 106 2.43 5.71 -17.02
C ASN A 106 2.52 5.45 -18.54
N PRO A 107 2.09 4.28 -19.04
CA PRO A 107 2.15 3.96 -20.46
C PRO A 107 1.03 4.62 -21.28
N LEU A 108 0.08 5.29 -20.61
CA LEU A 108 -1.08 5.92 -21.23
C LEU A 108 -0.77 7.36 -21.64
N HIS A 109 -1.32 7.80 -22.77
CA HIS A 109 -1.09 9.12 -23.33
C HIS A 109 -2.29 10.07 -23.21
N ASP A 110 -3.41 9.57 -22.69
CA ASP A 110 -4.70 10.25 -22.60
C ASP A 110 -5.18 10.47 -21.16
N VAL A 111 -4.78 9.61 -20.22
CA VAL A 111 -5.18 9.66 -18.80
C VAL A 111 -4.00 9.56 -17.84
N ASP A 112 -4.11 10.23 -16.70
CA ASP A 112 -3.14 10.13 -15.60
C ASP A 112 -3.34 8.81 -14.83
N THR A 113 -2.24 8.24 -14.35
CA THR A 113 -2.25 7.04 -13.51
C THR A 113 -2.24 7.43 -12.05
N SER A 114 -3.09 6.81 -11.23
CA SER A 114 -3.02 6.90 -9.77
C SER A 114 -2.61 5.56 -9.19
N SER A 115 -1.61 5.57 -8.31
CA SER A 115 -1.09 4.36 -7.68
C SER A 115 -0.65 4.61 -6.24
N LEU A 116 -0.60 3.53 -5.47
CA LEU A 116 0.08 3.51 -4.18
C LEU A 116 1.44 2.83 -4.33
N GLN A 117 2.46 3.46 -3.75
CA GLN A 117 3.79 2.89 -3.56
C GLN A 117 3.98 2.62 -2.07
N ILE A 118 4.03 1.34 -1.71
CA ILE A 118 4.04 0.86 -0.31
C ILE A 118 5.31 0.10 -0.06
N TRP A 119 6.13 0.55 0.88
CA TRP A 119 7.41 -0.10 1.18
C TRP A 119 7.42 -0.64 2.61
N VAL A 120 7.85 -1.89 2.74
CA VAL A 120 7.96 -2.59 4.01
C VAL A 120 9.40 -3.07 4.19
N PHE A 121 9.96 -2.82 5.37
CA PHE A 121 11.25 -3.39 5.73
C PHE A 121 11.16 -4.91 5.75
N PRO A 122 12.06 -5.63 5.07
CA PRO A 122 12.07 -7.08 5.12
C PRO A 122 12.55 -7.57 6.50
N ASN A 123 12.13 -8.77 6.91
CA ASN A 123 12.66 -9.46 8.08
C ASN A 123 14.03 -10.14 7.82
N GLU A 124 14.38 -10.34 6.54
CA GLU A 124 15.65 -10.89 6.11
C GLU A 124 16.30 -9.93 5.10
N LYS A 125 17.58 -9.61 5.34
CA LYS A 125 18.37 -8.77 4.42
C LYS A 125 19.08 -9.63 3.38
N ASP A 126 19.46 -9.01 2.28
CA ASP A 126 20.30 -9.57 1.23
C ASP A 126 19.72 -10.84 0.58
N VAL A 127 18.39 -10.96 0.61
CA VAL A 127 17.66 -11.99 -0.11
C VAL A 127 17.90 -11.87 -1.62
N THR A 128 17.62 -12.94 -2.35
CA THR A 128 17.62 -12.90 -3.82
C THR A 128 16.52 -11.93 -4.29
N PRO A 129 16.84 -10.93 -5.13
CA PRO A 129 15.81 -10.04 -5.68
C PRO A 129 14.76 -10.85 -6.44
N ARG A 130 13.50 -10.41 -6.37
CA ARG A 130 12.40 -11.07 -7.09
C ARG A 130 11.30 -10.08 -7.43
N TYR A 131 10.46 -10.51 -8.36
CA TYR A 131 9.32 -9.78 -8.88
C TYR A 131 8.15 -10.75 -9.02
N ASP A 132 6.95 -10.29 -8.68
CA ASP A 132 5.71 -11.02 -8.95
C ASP A 132 4.53 -10.04 -9.13
N GLN A 133 3.52 -10.45 -9.88
CA GLN A 133 2.35 -9.64 -10.21
C GLN A 133 1.13 -10.53 -10.37
N GLN A 134 0.01 -10.11 -9.78
CA GLN A 134 -1.23 -10.89 -9.81
C GLN A 134 -2.46 -9.98 -9.89
N SER A 135 -3.45 -10.41 -10.66
CA SER A 135 -4.79 -9.81 -10.68
C SER A 135 -5.65 -10.37 -9.55
N PHE A 136 -6.37 -9.49 -8.85
CA PHE A 136 -7.33 -9.85 -7.81
C PHE A 136 -8.78 -9.53 -8.19
N THR A 137 -9.02 -9.08 -9.42
CA THR A 137 -10.35 -8.66 -9.91
C THR A 137 -11.41 -9.76 -9.76
N ASP A 138 -11.04 -11.02 -10.03
CA ASP A 138 -12.00 -12.14 -10.01
C ASP A 138 -12.29 -12.67 -8.60
N VAL A 139 -11.46 -12.32 -7.61
CA VAL A 139 -11.58 -12.81 -6.23
C VAL A 139 -12.12 -11.75 -5.27
N GLN A 140 -12.04 -10.47 -5.64
CA GLN A 140 -12.63 -9.39 -4.85
C GLN A 140 -14.15 -9.46 -4.87
N LYS A 141 -14.75 -9.37 -3.69
CA LYS A 141 -16.20 -9.34 -3.50
C LYS A 141 -16.59 -8.13 -2.67
N LEU A 142 -17.71 -7.54 -3.03
CA LEU A 142 -18.31 -6.45 -2.26
C LEU A 142 -18.62 -6.94 -0.83
N ASN A 143 -18.31 -6.10 0.15
CA ASN A 143 -18.48 -6.35 1.59
C ASN A 143 -17.57 -7.46 2.17
N GLU A 144 -16.51 -7.85 1.46
CA GLU A 144 -15.50 -8.79 1.94
C GLU A 144 -14.09 -8.20 1.80
N LEU A 145 -13.18 -8.59 2.70
CA LEU A 145 -11.76 -8.31 2.55
C LEU A 145 -11.10 -9.39 1.69
N THR A 146 -10.25 -8.97 0.77
CA THR A 146 -9.37 -9.85 0.00
C THR A 146 -7.93 -9.63 0.46
N THR A 147 -7.26 -10.69 0.91
CA THR A 147 -5.82 -10.65 1.18
C THR A 147 -5.04 -10.65 -0.12
N ILE A 148 -4.27 -9.59 -0.35
CA ILE A 148 -3.49 -9.37 -1.58
C ILE A 148 -1.99 -9.59 -1.35
N ILE A 149 -1.52 -9.42 -0.10
CA ILE A 149 -0.14 -9.70 0.31
C ILE A 149 -0.15 -10.51 1.60
N SER A 150 0.71 -11.51 1.74
CA SER A 150 0.86 -12.30 2.98
C SER A 150 2.32 -12.78 3.18
N PRO A 151 2.68 -13.30 4.38
CA PRO A 151 3.96 -13.99 4.57
C PRO A 151 4.00 -15.41 4.00
N ASP A 152 2.83 -15.97 3.61
CA ASP A 152 2.72 -17.36 3.16
C ASP A 152 3.11 -17.51 1.68
N LYS A 153 4.30 -18.07 1.45
CA LYS A 153 4.85 -18.34 0.11
C LYS A 153 4.04 -19.35 -0.70
N ASN A 154 3.16 -20.13 -0.08
CA ASN A 154 2.33 -21.13 -0.75
C ASN A 154 0.85 -20.73 -0.79
N GLY A 155 0.51 -19.51 -0.35
CA GLY A 155 -0.84 -19.00 -0.34
C GLY A 155 -1.32 -18.52 -1.72
N HIS A 156 -2.57 -18.04 -1.76
CA HIS A 156 -3.16 -17.45 -2.97
C HIS A 156 -2.84 -15.95 -3.16
N ALA A 157 -2.33 -15.30 -2.12
CA ALA A 157 -1.88 -13.92 -2.16
C ALA A 157 -0.41 -13.85 -2.62
N LEU A 158 0.01 -12.69 -3.11
CA LEU A 158 1.41 -12.43 -3.36
C LEU A 158 2.18 -12.47 -2.03
N TRP A 159 3.35 -13.09 -1.98
CA TRP A 159 4.11 -13.18 -0.73
C TRP A 159 5.11 -12.02 -0.59
N ILE A 160 5.59 -11.75 0.63
CA ILE A 160 6.71 -10.84 0.96
C ILE A 160 7.64 -11.44 2.03
N ASN A 161 8.89 -10.97 2.09
CA ASN A 161 9.85 -11.33 3.15
C ASN A 161 9.63 -10.51 4.42
N GLN A 162 8.42 -10.55 4.98
CA GLN A 162 8.07 -9.94 6.26
C GLN A 162 6.80 -10.61 6.79
N ASP A 163 6.63 -10.66 8.11
CA ASP A 163 5.41 -11.12 8.79
C ASP A 163 4.28 -10.07 8.65
N ALA A 164 3.97 -9.69 7.42
CA ALA A 164 3.04 -8.62 7.08
C ALA A 164 1.97 -9.10 6.10
N THR A 165 0.73 -8.62 6.30
CA THR A 165 -0.45 -9.03 5.54
C THR A 165 -1.19 -7.80 5.07
N PHE A 166 -1.49 -7.69 3.77
CA PHE A 166 -2.28 -6.59 3.23
C PHE A 166 -3.62 -7.12 2.77
N SER A 167 -4.69 -6.45 3.18
CA SER A 167 -6.05 -6.77 2.78
C SER A 167 -6.73 -5.54 2.20
N ILE A 168 -7.50 -5.71 1.14
CA ILE A 168 -8.25 -4.63 0.48
C ILE A 168 -9.71 -5.05 0.33
N GLY A 169 -10.64 -4.11 0.41
CA GLY A 169 -12.06 -4.40 0.18
C GLY A 169 -12.90 -3.16 -0.07
N GLU A 170 -13.95 -3.34 -0.87
CA GLU A 170 -15.00 -2.37 -1.11
C GLU A 170 -16.24 -2.77 -0.29
N PHE A 171 -16.85 -1.80 0.38
CA PHE A 171 -17.96 -2.00 1.30
C PHE A 171 -19.07 -0.99 1.04
N ASP A 172 -20.32 -1.44 1.10
CA ASP A 172 -21.50 -0.60 1.12
C ASP A 172 -21.56 0.25 2.42
N ALA A 173 -22.39 1.28 2.44
CA ALA A 173 -22.67 2.00 3.67
C ALA A 173 -23.41 1.12 4.70
N GLY A 174 -23.15 1.35 5.98
CA GLY A 174 -23.79 0.63 7.09
C GLY A 174 -23.21 -0.75 7.40
N GLN A 175 -22.16 -1.19 6.69
CA GLN A 175 -21.44 -2.42 7.05
C GLN A 175 -20.64 -2.25 8.33
N LYS A 176 -20.58 -3.33 9.11
CA LYS A 176 -19.75 -3.42 10.30
C LYS A 176 -19.03 -4.76 10.31
N PHE A 177 -17.72 -4.73 10.31
CA PHE A 177 -16.89 -5.92 10.27
C PHE A 177 -15.70 -5.79 11.23
N GLN A 178 -15.10 -6.93 11.55
CA GLN A 178 -13.93 -7.02 12.42
C GLN A 178 -12.75 -7.55 11.60
N TYR A 179 -11.64 -6.83 11.64
CA TYR A 179 -10.35 -7.33 11.20
C TYR A 179 -9.66 -8.02 12.38
N LEU A 180 -9.38 -9.31 12.25
CA LEU A 180 -8.55 -10.05 13.20
C LEU A 180 -7.10 -9.94 12.76
N ILE A 181 -6.22 -9.55 13.70
CA ILE A 181 -4.79 -9.46 13.42
C ILE A 181 -4.26 -10.88 13.24
N ASN A 182 -3.66 -11.14 12.07
CA ASN A 182 -3.22 -12.45 11.63
C ASN A 182 -2.01 -12.92 12.44
N THR A 183 -1.05 -12.03 12.68
CA THR A 183 0.18 -12.34 13.42
C THR A 183 0.17 -11.63 14.78
N PRO A 184 0.20 -12.36 15.91
CA PRO A 184 0.23 -11.76 17.24
C PRO A 184 1.38 -10.78 17.42
N GLY A 185 1.07 -9.59 17.96
CA GLY A 185 2.04 -8.52 18.17
C GLY A 185 2.14 -7.51 17.03
N ASN A 186 1.60 -7.82 15.86
CA ASN A 186 1.49 -6.85 14.76
C ASN A 186 0.54 -5.70 15.11
N GLY A 187 0.78 -4.58 14.44
CA GLY A 187 -0.16 -3.48 14.34
C GLY A 187 -0.77 -3.42 12.94
N VAL A 188 -1.84 -2.64 12.83
CA VAL A 188 -2.62 -2.49 11.62
C VAL A 188 -2.68 -1.01 11.25
N TYR A 189 -2.27 -0.69 10.04
CA TYR A 189 -2.40 0.63 9.45
C TYR A 189 -3.55 0.62 8.44
N ILE A 190 -4.66 1.25 8.80
CA ILE A 190 -5.89 1.27 8.00
C ILE A 190 -5.91 2.56 7.20
N PHE A 191 -5.77 2.47 5.88
CA PHE A 191 -5.77 3.58 4.95
C PHE A 191 -7.07 3.61 4.14
N LEU A 192 -7.84 4.68 4.27
CA LEU A 192 -9.13 4.80 3.61
C LEU A 192 -8.95 5.32 2.18
N LEU A 193 -9.15 4.48 1.18
CA LEU A 193 -8.99 4.88 -0.22
C LEU A 193 -10.11 5.84 -0.63
N GLU A 194 -11.36 5.49 -0.34
CA GLU A 194 -12.56 6.25 -0.64
C GLU A 194 -13.59 6.07 0.48
N GLY A 195 -14.53 7.00 0.61
CA GLY A 195 -15.67 6.88 1.54
C GLY A 195 -15.43 7.48 2.92
N SER A 196 -16.08 6.91 3.91
CA SER A 196 -16.04 7.33 5.32
C SER A 196 -16.32 6.16 6.24
N VAL A 197 -15.48 5.99 7.26
CA VAL A 197 -15.60 4.91 8.24
C VAL A 197 -15.43 5.42 9.68
N ILE A 198 -15.93 4.67 10.64
CA ILE A 198 -15.68 4.83 12.07
C ILE A 198 -14.87 3.64 12.57
N ILE A 199 -13.77 3.92 13.25
CA ILE A 199 -12.89 2.92 13.85
C ILE A 199 -12.61 3.33 15.29
N ASP A 200 -13.10 2.54 16.25
CA ASP A 200 -12.95 2.82 17.69
C ASP A 200 -13.27 4.29 18.06
N GLY A 201 -14.42 4.77 17.57
CA GLY A 201 -14.93 6.13 17.78
C GLY A 201 -14.27 7.24 16.95
N ALA A 202 -13.21 6.96 16.19
CA ALA A 202 -12.59 7.92 15.29
C ALA A 202 -13.22 7.84 13.89
N THR A 203 -13.65 8.97 13.35
CA THR A 203 -14.10 9.08 11.95
C THR A 203 -12.90 9.28 11.04
N LEU A 204 -12.78 8.43 10.02
CA LEU A 204 -11.82 8.54 8.93
C LEU A 204 -12.58 8.90 7.66
N ASN A 205 -12.05 9.85 6.89
CA ASN A 205 -12.52 10.19 5.55
C ASN A 205 -11.50 9.77 4.50
N LYS A 206 -11.85 9.94 3.23
CA LYS A 206 -10.97 9.71 2.09
C LYS A 206 -9.51 10.16 2.36
N ARG A 207 -8.58 9.21 2.20
CA ARG A 207 -7.13 9.30 2.42
C ARG A 207 -6.66 9.58 3.84
N ASP A 208 -7.55 9.55 4.83
CA ASP A 208 -7.13 9.45 6.22
C ASP A 208 -6.61 8.03 6.51
N ALA A 209 -5.78 7.93 7.55
CA ALA A 209 -5.32 6.66 8.07
C ALA A 209 -5.40 6.58 9.59
N LEU A 210 -5.57 5.36 10.10
CA LEU A 210 -5.45 5.07 11.53
C LEU A 210 -4.55 3.85 11.71
N GLY A 211 -3.41 4.06 12.37
CA GLY A 211 -2.58 3.00 12.92
C GLY A 211 -3.15 2.53 14.26
N VAL A 212 -3.31 1.22 14.44
CA VAL A 212 -3.81 0.59 15.67
C VAL A 212 -2.89 -0.57 16.07
N TYR A 213 -2.52 -0.66 17.34
CA TYR A 213 -1.64 -1.72 17.85
C TYR A 213 -1.92 -2.00 19.34
N ASP A 214 -1.23 -2.96 19.96
CA ASP A 214 -1.55 -3.50 21.29
C ASP A 214 -3.03 -3.95 21.40
N THR A 215 -3.49 -4.71 20.42
CA THR A 215 -4.82 -5.32 20.32
C THR A 215 -4.73 -6.62 19.51
N SER A 216 -5.77 -7.44 19.49
CA SER A 216 -5.88 -8.62 18.62
C SER A 216 -6.85 -8.42 17.45
N SER A 217 -7.61 -7.33 17.47
CA SER A 217 -8.58 -7.03 16.42
C SER A 217 -8.95 -5.54 16.38
N VAL A 218 -9.57 -5.13 15.28
CA VAL A 218 -10.12 -3.80 15.05
C VAL A 218 -11.50 -3.92 14.44
N THR A 219 -12.49 -3.18 14.96
CA THR A 219 -13.83 -3.09 14.37
C THR A 219 -13.93 -1.84 13.50
N ILE A 220 -14.43 -2.02 12.28
CA ILE A 220 -14.59 -0.97 11.28
C ILE A 220 -16.08 -0.90 10.91
N GLU A 221 -16.63 0.30 10.95
CA GLU A 221 -18.01 0.59 10.55
C GLU A 221 -18.01 1.61 9.42
N THR A 222 -18.60 1.26 8.29
CA THR A 222 -18.65 2.14 7.11
C THR A 222 -19.86 3.07 7.20
N THR A 223 -19.65 4.38 7.25
CA THR A 223 -20.75 5.36 7.27
C THR A 223 -21.16 5.82 5.88
N ALA A 224 -20.35 5.51 4.87
CA ALA A 224 -20.62 5.65 3.44
C ALA A 224 -20.04 4.45 2.69
N GLN A 225 -20.38 4.28 1.41
CA GLN A 225 -19.66 3.32 0.56
C GLN A 225 -18.16 3.63 0.63
N SER A 226 -17.36 2.63 0.96
CA SER A 226 -15.97 2.81 1.37
C SER A 226 -15.07 1.78 0.72
N HIS A 227 -13.87 2.19 0.34
CA HIS A 227 -12.82 1.31 -0.15
C HIS A 227 -11.66 1.40 0.83
N VAL A 228 -11.34 0.29 1.49
CA VAL A 228 -10.40 0.25 2.62
C VAL A 228 -9.19 -0.60 2.25
N LEU A 229 -7.99 -0.09 2.51
CA LEU A 229 -6.74 -0.85 2.50
C LEU A 229 -6.26 -1.02 3.95
N ILE A 230 -5.98 -2.26 4.33
CA ILE A 230 -5.51 -2.65 5.66
C ILE A 230 -4.12 -3.23 5.51
N ILE A 231 -3.14 -2.62 6.18
CA ILE A 231 -1.74 -3.04 6.16
C ILE A 231 -1.34 -3.50 7.55
N GLU A 232 -1.26 -4.81 7.76
CA GLU A 232 -0.79 -5.41 8.99
C GLU A 232 0.72 -5.63 8.93
N VAL A 233 1.46 -5.10 9.90
CA VAL A 233 2.93 -5.17 9.97
C VAL A 233 3.42 -5.37 11.41
N PRO A 234 4.62 -5.95 11.61
CA PRO A 234 5.28 -5.96 12.92
C PRO A 234 5.54 -4.55 13.44
N MET A 235 5.40 -4.36 14.75
CA MET A 235 5.55 -3.07 15.45
C MET A 235 6.95 -2.79 15.96
#